data_AF-A0A1D1YKA6-F1
#
_entry.id   AF-A0A1D1YKA6-F1
#
_cell.length_a   1.000
_cell.length_b   1.000
_cell.length_c   1.000
_cell.angle_alpha   90.00
_cell.angle_beta   90.00
_cell.angle_gamma   90.00
#
_symmetry.space_group_name_H-M   'P 1'
#
loop_
_entity.id
_entity.type
_entity.pdbx_description
1 polymer ?
#
loop_
_entity_poly.entity_id
_entity_poly.type
_entity_poly.pdbx_seq_one_letter_code
_entity_poly.pdbx_strand_id
1 'polypeptide(L)'
;MDSKSVEDLLESSAEVHFQGFNLDDLPLRNSETGQPTTSTTEQMHRQPFVIGVSGGAASGKTTVCDMIIEQLRDQRVVLVNQNSFYHSLSEEELTRVHEYNFDHPDAFNTEQLLSCMENLKHGKAVDIPNYDFKTHKSLFPARKV
;
A
#
# COMPACT_ATOMS: atom_id res chain seq x y z
N MET A 1 -47.58 -17.84 -12.63
CA MET A 1 -47.49 -16.86 -11.54
C MET A 1 -47.18 -17.71 -10.32
N ASP A 2 -45.94 -17.82 -9.87
CA ASP A 2 -45.10 -16.69 -9.51
C ASP A 2 -43.67 -16.77 -10.06
N SER A 3 -43.23 -15.61 -10.52
CA SER A 3 -41.85 -15.27 -10.83
C SER A 3 -40.97 -15.54 -9.62
N LYS A 4 -40.08 -16.53 -9.72
CA LYS A 4 -38.86 -16.50 -8.91
C LYS A 4 -38.09 -15.26 -9.35
N SER A 5 -38.16 -14.22 -8.53
CA SER A 5 -37.64 -12.92 -8.89
C SER A 5 -36.13 -12.98 -8.92
N VAL A 6 -35.55 -12.30 -9.89
CA VAL A 6 -34.11 -12.13 -10.10
C VAL A 6 -33.40 -11.53 -8.88
N GLU A 7 -34.15 -10.99 -7.92
CA GLU A 7 -33.68 -10.52 -6.62
C GLU A 7 -33.09 -11.66 -5.75
N ASP A 8 -33.67 -12.87 -5.75
CA ASP A 8 -33.21 -13.97 -4.89
C ASP A 8 -31.83 -14.53 -5.29
N LEU A 9 -31.42 -14.35 -6.56
CA LEU A 9 -30.12 -14.80 -7.05
C LEU A 9 -29.00 -13.77 -6.79
N LEU A 10 -29.38 -12.49 -6.65
CA LEU A 10 -28.44 -11.39 -6.36
C LEU A 10 -28.03 -11.39 -4.88
N GLU A 11 -28.94 -11.80 -3.99
CA GLU A 11 -28.69 -11.82 -2.54
C GLU A 11 -27.76 -12.96 -2.10
N SER A 12 -27.68 -14.06 -2.88
CA SER A 12 -26.73 -15.17 -2.67
C SER A 12 -25.26 -14.79 -2.94
N SER A 13 -25.02 -13.67 -3.64
CA SER A 13 -23.67 -13.26 -4.06
C SER A 13 -23.02 -12.22 -3.13
N ALA A 14 -23.73 -11.77 -2.09
CA ALA A 14 -23.32 -10.62 -1.28
C ALA A 14 -22.57 -10.94 0.02
N GLU A 15 -22.38 -12.21 0.37
CA GLU A 15 -21.72 -12.59 1.63
C GLU A 15 -20.32 -13.16 1.41
N VAL A 16 -19.36 -12.28 1.08
CA VAL A 16 -17.94 -12.60 1.27
C VAL A 16 -17.65 -12.45 2.76
N HIS A 17 -17.69 -13.57 3.48
CA HIS A 17 -17.37 -13.64 4.91
C HIS A 17 -15.86 -13.40 5.11
N PHE A 18 -15.47 -12.13 5.32
CA PHE A 18 -14.11 -11.77 5.67
C PHE A 18 -13.93 -11.93 7.18
N GLN A 19 -13.26 -13.01 7.60
CA GLN A 19 -12.95 -13.25 9.01
C GLN A 19 -11.76 -12.38 9.43
N GLY A 20 -12.01 -11.08 9.57
CA GLY A 20 -11.06 -10.09 10.09
C GLY A 20 -11.29 -9.90 11.59
N PHE A 21 -10.35 -10.42 12.38
CA PHE A 21 -10.08 -10.17 13.81
C PHE A 21 -11.09 -9.32 14.60
N ASN A 22 -11.73 -9.98 15.57
CA ASN A 22 -12.50 -9.39 16.65
C ASN A 22 -11.55 -8.57 17.56
N LEU A 23 -11.74 -7.26 17.62
CA LEU A 23 -10.93 -6.34 18.44
C LEU A 23 -11.51 -6.15 19.85
N ASP A 24 -12.25 -7.13 20.37
CA ASP A 24 -12.90 -7.06 21.69
C ASP A 24 -12.29 -8.01 22.74
N ASP A 25 -11.35 -8.89 22.38
CA ASP A 25 -10.76 -9.89 23.28
C ASP A 25 -9.37 -9.51 23.81
N LEU A 26 -9.28 -8.39 24.53
CA LEU A 26 -8.12 -8.10 25.40
C LEU A 26 -8.49 -8.34 26.87
N PRO A 27 -7.74 -9.15 27.63
CA PRO A 27 -8.05 -9.41 29.02
C PRO A 27 -7.78 -8.18 29.88
N LEU A 28 -8.84 -7.62 30.48
CA LEU A 28 -8.75 -6.66 31.58
C LEU A 28 -8.11 -7.32 32.80
N ARG A 29 -6.83 -7.02 33.02
CA ARG A 29 -6.12 -7.43 34.24
C ARG A 29 -6.32 -6.38 35.33
N ASN A 30 -7.22 -6.68 36.28
CA ASN A 30 -7.37 -5.92 37.50
C ASN A 30 -6.18 -6.14 38.44
N SER A 31 -5.52 -5.06 38.85
CA SER A 31 -4.82 -5.00 40.14
C SER A 31 -4.66 -3.54 40.57
N GLU A 32 -5.45 -3.14 41.56
CA GLU A 32 -5.26 -1.88 42.30
C GLU A 32 -4.10 -2.05 43.29
N THR A 33 -3.14 -1.13 43.30
CA THR A 33 -2.63 -0.41 44.50
C THR A 33 -1.53 0.62 44.12
N GLY A 34 -1.90 1.90 44.29
CA GLY A 34 -1.13 3.14 44.47
C GLY A 34 0.33 3.31 44.04
N GLN A 35 0.58 4.29 43.15
CA GLN A 35 1.45 5.47 43.39
C GLN A 35 1.37 6.49 42.23
N PRO A 36 1.40 7.81 42.48
CA PRO A 36 1.36 8.84 41.44
C PRO A 36 2.79 9.30 41.07
N THR A 37 3.24 9.08 39.84
CA THR A 37 4.22 9.98 39.18
C THR A 37 4.25 9.76 37.66
N THR A 38 4.22 10.90 36.96
CA THR A 38 4.49 11.11 35.53
C THR A 38 3.68 10.29 34.52
N SER A 39 2.58 10.89 34.07
CA SER A 39 1.88 10.53 32.84
C SER A 39 2.80 10.73 31.62
N THR A 40 3.66 9.76 31.34
CA THR A 40 4.21 9.59 29.99
C THR A 40 3.05 9.04 29.17
N THR A 41 2.37 9.92 28.43
CA THR A 41 1.46 9.50 27.37
C THR A 41 2.33 8.84 26.31
N GLU A 42 2.60 7.54 26.47
CA GLU A 42 3.16 6.69 25.42
C GLU A 42 2.20 6.83 24.23
N GLN A 43 2.57 7.66 23.25
CA GLN A 43 1.88 7.68 21.97
C GLN A 43 2.09 6.29 21.38
N MET A 44 1.11 5.40 21.55
CA MET A 44 1.07 4.17 20.76
C MET A 44 0.94 4.58 19.29
N HIS A 45 2.06 4.56 18.58
CA HIS A 45 2.06 4.67 17.13
C HIS A 45 1.27 3.48 16.60
N ARG A 46 0.02 3.73 16.17
CA ARG A 46 -0.74 2.71 15.44
C ARG A 46 0.04 2.39 14.16
N GLN A 47 0.44 1.13 14.02
CA GLN A 47 1.07 0.63 12.80
C GLN A 47 0.14 0.91 11.61
N PRO A 48 0.65 1.44 10.48
CA PRO A 48 -0.15 1.65 9.29
C PRO A 48 -0.76 0.35 8.78
N PHE A 49 -2.00 0.41 8.32
CA PHE A 49 -2.63 -0.67 7.59
C PHE A 49 -2.16 -0.67 6.13
N VAL A 50 -1.67 -1.80 5.63
CA VAL A 50 -1.09 -1.92 4.28
C VAL A 50 -2.03 -2.71 3.38
N ILE A 51 -2.40 -2.11 2.25
CA ILE A 51 -3.20 -2.75 1.19
C ILE A 51 -2.30 -2.96 -0.03
N GLY A 52 -2.10 -4.21 -0.43
CA GLY A 52 -1.39 -4.56 -1.66
C GLY A 52 -2.36 -4.70 -2.83
N VAL A 53 -2.07 -4.05 -3.96
CA VAL A 53 -2.86 -4.14 -5.20
C VAL A 53 -1.96 -4.67 -6.32
N SER A 54 -2.22 -5.90 -6.80
CA SER A 54 -1.42 -6.59 -7.82
C SER A 54 -2.28 -7.02 -9.02
N GLY A 55 -1.64 -7.29 -10.16
CA GLY A 55 -2.30 -7.67 -11.41
C GLY A 55 -1.47 -7.31 -12.64
N GLY A 56 -1.86 -7.84 -13.81
CA GLY A 56 -1.16 -7.58 -15.08
C GLY A 56 -1.17 -6.11 -15.52
N ALA A 57 -0.36 -5.78 -16.52
CA ALA A 57 -0.40 -4.46 -17.15
C ALA A 57 -1.83 -4.12 -17.63
N ALA A 58 -2.23 -2.85 -17.50
CA ALA A 58 -3.56 -2.36 -17.88
C ALA A 58 -4.77 -3.04 -17.19
N SER A 59 -4.58 -3.81 -16.12
CA SER A 59 -5.68 -4.47 -15.39
C SER A 59 -6.53 -3.56 -14.50
N GLY A 60 -6.26 -2.25 -14.46
CA GLY A 60 -7.01 -1.28 -13.64
C GLY A 60 -6.49 -1.06 -12.21
N LYS A 61 -5.27 -1.49 -11.86
CA LYS A 61 -4.69 -1.31 -10.51
C LYS A 61 -4.72 0.14 -10.02
N THR A 62 -4.27 1.07 -10.85
CA THR A 62 -4.26 2.51 -10.52
C THR A 62 -5.66 3.01 -10.24
N THR A 63 -6.63 2.64 -11.09
CA THR A 63 -8.04 2.98 -10.89
C THR A 63 -8.59 2.47 -9.57
N VAL A 64 -8.28 1.22 -9.20
CA VAL A 64 -8.68 0.65 -7.90
C VAL A 64 -8.05 1.41 -6.74
N CYS A 65 -6.76 1.75 -6.83
CA CYS A 65 -6.08 2.54 -5.80
C CYS A 65 -6.74 3.93 -5.64
N ASP A 66 -7.03 4.62 -6.74
CA ASP A 66 -7.65 5.94 -6.73
C ASP A 66 -9.04 5.89 -6.08
N MET A 67 -9.86 4.90 -6.45
CA MET A 67 -11.18 4.68 -5.86
C MET A 67 -11.11 4.41 -4.35
N ILE A 68 -10.12 3.63 -3.89
CA ILE A 68 -9.91 3.38 -2.45
C ILE A 68 -9.54 4.69 -1.74
N ILE A 69 -8.61 5.48 -2.30
CA ILE A 69 -8.17 6.75 -1.72
C ILE A 69 -9.36 7.73 -1.62
N GLU A 70 -10.18 7.83 -2.65
CA GLU A 70 -11.38 8.67 -2.66
C GLU A 70 -12.38 8.28 -1.55
N GLN A 71 -12.52 6.99 -1.25
CA GLN A 71 -13.40 6.50 -0.20
C GLN A 71 -12.87 6.74 1.22
N LEU A 72 -11.54 6.77 1.40
CA LEU A 72 -10.90 6.94 2.71
C LEU A 72 -10.89 8.39 3.23
N ARG A 73 -11.28 9.38 2.40
CA ARG A 73 -11.48 10.80 2.76
C ARG A 73 -10.36 11.38 3.61
N ASP A 74 -10.62 11.66 4.89
CA ASP A 74 -9.73 12.40 5.80
C ASP A 74 -8.59 11.55 6.38
N GLN A 75 -8.52 10.25 6.02
CA GLN A 75 -7.40 9.42 6.44
C GLN A 75 -6.13 9.78 5.67
N ARG A 76 -4.99 9.79 6.38
CA ARG A 76 -3.69 9.96 5.75
C ARG A 76 -3.35 8.69 4.97
N VAL A 77 -3.41 8.77 3.65
CA VAL A 77 -3.04 7.68 2.74
C VAL A 77 -1.72 7.99 2.06
N VAL A 78 -0.82 7.00 2.01
CA VAL A 78 0.43 7.06 1.24
C VAL A 78 0.34 6.02 0.13
N LEU A 79 0.25 6.48 -1.12
CA LEU A 79 0.34 5.61 -2.29
C LEU A 79 1.83 5.35 -2.60
N VAL A 80 2.24 4.08 -2.61
CA VAL A 80 3.58 3.63 -3.04
C VAL A 80 3.41 2.81 -4.31
N ASN A 81 3.97 3.28 -5.42
CA ASN A 81 3.93 2.57 -6.70
C ASN A 81 5.26 1.87 -6.95
N GLN A 82 5.26 0.55 -7.20
CA GLN A 82 6.47 -0.20 -7.52
C GLN A 82 7.21 0.35 -8.74
N ASN A 83 6.49 0.92 -9.71
CA ASN A 83 7.09 1.51 -10.91
C ASN A 83 7.97 2.73 -10.62
N SER A 84 7.82 3.36 -9.44
CA SER A 84 8.76 4.41 -9.00
C SER A 84 10.17 3.87 -8.79
N PHE A 85 10.32 2.57 -8.54
CA PHE A 85 11.57 1.95 -8.14
C PHE A 85 12.26 1.22 -9.30
N TYR A 86 11.95 1.54 -10.56
CA TYR A 86 12.76 1.07 -11.68
C TYR A 86 14.21 1.57 -11.56
N HIS A 87 15.16 0.71 -11.92
CA HIS A 87 16.54 1.16 -12.14
C HIS A 87 16.59 2.13 -13.32
N SER A 88 17.44 3.16 -13.20
CA SER A 88 17.74 4.03 -14.34
C SER A 88 18.56 3.25 -15.35
N LEU A 89 18.16 3.29 -16.61
CA LEU A 89 18.89 2.59 -17.66
C LEU A 89 20.23 3.27 -17.95
N SER A 90 21.26 2.48 -18.23
CA SER A 90 22.51 2.94 -18.84
C SER A 90 22.28 3.42 -20.27
N GLU A 91 23.28 4.11 -20.84
CA GLU A 91 23.21 4.55 -22.24
C GLU A 91 23.15 3.36 -23.20
N GLU A 92 23.88 2.28 -22.88
CA GLU A 92 23.84 1.03 -23.63
C GLU A 92 22.46 0.37 -23.60
N GLU A 93 21.80 0.34 -22.44
CA GLU A 93 20.43 -0.20 -22.31
C GLU A 93 19.40 0.68 -23.02
N LEU A 94 19.56 2.01 -22.95
CA LEU A 94 18.69 2.95 -23.67
C LEU A 94 18.73 2.73 -25.18
N THR A 95 19.89 2.42 -25.76
CA THR A 95 20.00 2.12 -27.20
C THR A 95 19.18 0.89 -27.62
N ARG A 96 18.92 -0.02 -26.68
CA ARG A 96 18.17 -1.26 -26.86
C ARG A 96 16.93 -1.32 -25.96
N VAL A 97 16.34 -0.17 -25.64
CA VAL A 97 15.23 -0.08 -24.68
C VAL A 97 14.02 -0.95 -25.06
N HIS A 98 13.80 -1.17 -26.36
CA HIS A 98 12.74 -2.01 -26.88
C HIS A 98 12.95 -3.51 -26.62
N GLU A 99 14.17 -3.92 -26.31
CA GLU A 99 14.53 -5.29 -25.92
C GLU A 99 14.57 -5.44 -24.38
N TYR A 100 14.50 -4.35 -23.63
CA TYR A 100 14.58 -4.36 -22.18
C TYR A 100 13.29 -4.91 -21.56
N ASN A 101 13.41 -5.93 -20.72
CA ASN A 101 12.27 -6.54 -20.04
C ASN A 101 11.96 -5.81 -18.71
N PHE A 102 11.04 -4.85 -18.77
CA PHE A 102 10.59 -4.11 -17.58
C PHE A 102 9.76 -4.96 -16.60
N ASP A 103 9.27 -6.14 -17.00
CA ASP A 103 8.54 -7.03 -16.10
C ASP A 103 9.45 -7.99 -15.33
N HIS A 104 10.77 -7.99 -15.62
CA HIS A 104 11.72 -8.81 -14.89
C HIS A 104 11.93 -8.27 -13.45
N PRO A 105 12.01 -9.13 -12.41
CA PRO A 105 12.25 -8.69 -11.03
C PRO A 105 13.48 -7.78 -10.87
N ASP A 106 14.54 -8.05 -11.63
CA ASP A 106 15.79 -7.28 -11.58
C ASP A 106 15.68 -5.87 -12.18
N ALA A 107 14.58 -5.55 -12.89
CA ALA A 107 14.35 -4.19 -13.36
C ALA A 107 14.07 -3.21 -12.19
N PHE A 108 13.70 -3.73 -11.02
CA PHE A 108 13.32 -2.95 -9.85
C PHE A 108 14.42 -2.93 -8.79
N ASN A 109 14.66 -1.75 -8.21
CA ASN A 109 15.39 -1.59 -6.96
C ASN A 109 14.55 -2.07 -5.77
N THR A 110 14.44 -3.39 -5.65
CA THR A 110 13.59 -4.05 -4.64
C THR A 110 14.09 -3.77 -3.22
N GLU A 111 15.40 -3.65 -3.01
CA GLU A 111 15.97 -3.30 -1.71
C GLU A 111 15.51 -1.93 -1.23
N GLN A 112 15.54 -0.92 -2.12
CA GLN A 112 15.05 0.42 -1.80
C GLN A 112 13.54 0.41 -1.52
N LEU A 113 12.75 -0.32 -2.31
CA LEU A 113 11.31 -0.47 -2.06
C LEU A 113 11.04 -1.07 -0.67
N LEU A 114 11.70 -2.17 -0.33
CA LEU A 114 11.54 -2.84 0.96
C LEU A 114 11.96 -1.93 2.13
N SER A 115 13.06 -1.19 1.96
CA SER A 115 13.51 -0.20 2.95
C SER A 115 12.47 0.91 3.15
N CYS A 116 11.89 1.45 2.06
CA CYS A 116 10.82 2.43 2.14
C CYS A 116 9.59 1.87 2.87
N MET A 117 9.15 0.67 2.51
CA MET A 117 7.99 0.02 3.13
C MET A 117 8.19 -0.24 4.63
N GLU A 118 9.38 -0.68 5.02
CA GLU A 118 9.69 -0.95 6.43
C GLU A 118 9.73 0.34 7.27
N ASN A 119 10.29 1.42 6.72
CA ASN A 119 10.28 2.72 7.37
C ASN A 119 8.85 3.29 7.50
N LEU A 120 8.04 3.16 6.44
CA LEU A 120 6.64 3.57 6.47
C LEU A 120 5.84 2.80 7.52
N LYS A 121 6.02 1.48 7.63
CA LYS A 121 5.39 0.67 8.69
C LYS A 121 5.74 1.14 10.11
N HIS A 122 6.90 1.75 10.29
CA HIS A 122 7.34 2.35 11.55
C HIS A 122 6.97 3.84 11.70
N GLY A 123 6.16 4.39 10.79
CA GLY A 123 5.75 5.80 10.81
C GLY A 123 6.90 6.78 10.51
N LYS A 124 7.98 6.32 9.89
CA LYS A 124 9.12 7.14 9.50
C LYS A 124 8.91 7.69 8.09
N ALA A 125 9.28 8.95 7.89
CA ALA A 125 9.26 9.58 6.58
C ALA A 125 10.25 8.90 5.62
N VAL A 126 9.91 8.85 4.34
CA VAL A 126 10.76 8.27 3.29
C VAL A 126 10.75 9.11 2.02
N ASP A 127 11.80 8.95 1.22
CA ASP A 127 11.89 9.53 -0.11
C ASP A 127 11.53 8.45 -1.15
N ILE A 128 10.36 8.60 -1.77
CA ILE A 128 9.92 7.71 -2.84
C ILE A 128 10.49 8.24 -4.16
N PRO A 129 11.26 7.45 -4.91
CA PRO A 129 11.83 7.92 -6.18
C PRO A 129 10.74 8.31 -7.18
N ASN A 130 11.07 9.26 -8.04
CA ASN A 130 10.23 9.63 -9.17
C ASN A 130 10.88 9.08 -10.43
N TYR A 131 10.21 8.18 -11.15
CA TYR A 131 10.76 7.57 -12.36
C TYR A 131 10.07 8.15 -13.59
N ASP A 132 10.86 8.64 -14.54
CA ASP A 132 10.35 9.12 -15.81
C ASP A 132 10.41 8.03 -16.88
N PHE A 133 9.24 7.55 -17.29
CA PHE A 133 9.09 6.51 -18.31
C PHE A 133 9.48 6.97 -19.71
N LYS A 134 9.63 8.29 -19.96
CA LYS A 134 10.08 8.80 -21.26
C LYS A 134 11.59 8.77 -21.39
N THR A 135 12.29 9.13 -20.32
CA THR A 135 13.76 9.16 -20.30
C THR A 135 14.38 7.90 -19.70
N HIS A 136 13.57 7.03 -19.07
CA HIS A 136 13.99 5.83 -18.34
C HIS A 136 15.05 6.11 -17.26
N LYS A 137 14.89 7.24 -16.55
CA LYS A 137 15.77 7.67 -15.46
C LYS A 137 14.95 8.04 -14.23
N SER A 138 15.59 7.89 -13.07
CA SER A 138 15.07 8.45 -11.81
C SER A 138 15.35 9.96 -11.77
N LEU A 139 14.32 10.73 -11.45
CA LEU A 139 14.34 12.18 -11.35
C LEU A 139 14.53 12.64 -9.90
N PHE A 140 15.19 13.79 -9.75
CA PHE A 140 15.29 14.52 -8.49
C PHE A 140 14.49 15.83 -8.57
N PRO A 141 13.85 16.28 -7.47
CA PRO A 141 13.83 15.63 -6.16
C PRO A 141 12.88 14.42 -6.10
N ALA A 142 13.18 13.50 -5.19
CA ALA A 142 12.26 12.43 -4.82
C ALA A 142 11.02 13.00 -4.10
N ARG A 143 9.93 12.23 -4.12
CA ARG A 143 8.71 12.61 -3.39
C ARG A 143 8.83 12.19 -1.93
N LYS A 144 8.92 13.17 -1.05
CA LYS A 144 8.91 12.95 0.39
C LYS A 144 7.51 12.62 0.89
N VAL A 145 7.38 11.60 1.72
CA VAL A 145 6.13 11.17 2.38
C VAL A 145 6.32 10.98 3.88
#